data_AF-A0A2D5MPE5-F1
#
_entry.id   AF-A0A2D5MPE5-F1
#
_cell.length_a   1.000
_cell.length_b   1.000
_cell.length_c   1.000
_cell.angle_alpha   90.00
_cell.angle_beta   90.00
_cell.angle_gamma   90.00
#
_symmetry.space_group_name_H-M   'P 1'
#
loop_
_entity.id
_entity.type
_entity.pdbx_description
1 polymer ?
#
loop_
_entity_poly.entity_id
_entity_poly.type
_entity_poly.pdbx_seq_one_letter_code
_entity_poly.pdbx_strand_id
1 'polypeptide(L)'
;MITLFDLIGCDLMDKNHHVYFHFKSYYFKGTVSELGCIYESYCNENRVFHERNPFDSISEWADACIQELCNEYVTRFSAWKRISHQESGLTLYTLRQLYNQFANGKVPITNQTITTMRQYLTSSMVYIDQLEKRLQSLKNYIDGYSSVVDYEIIQRPSALKQLTFMHNKYLQQNSV
;
A
#
# COMPACT_ATOMS: atom_id res chain seq x y z
N MET A 1 -3.38 -18.92 -9.64
CA MET A 1 -2.76 -18.42 -8.38
C MET A 1 -2.53 -16.94 -8.62
N ILE A 2 -2.87 -16.05 -7.68
CA ILE A 2 -2.67 -14.60 -7.90
C ILE A 2 -1.18 -14.27 -7.88
N THR A 3 -0.77 -13.35 -8.75
CA THR A 3 0.60 -12.87 -8.96
C THR A 3 0.68 -11.37 -8.68
N LEU A 4 1.89 -10.80 -8.66
CA LEU A 4 2.05 -9.34 -8.60
C LEU A 4 1.49 -8.67 -9.87
N PHE A 5 1.59 -9.32 -11.03
CA PHE A 5 1.02 -8.84 -12.28
C PHE A 5 -0.50 -8.65 -12.17
N ASP A 6 -1.20 -9.59 -11.53
CA ASP A 6 -2.65 -9.46 -11.30
C ASP A 6 -3.00 -8.27 -10.39
N LEU A 7 -2.14 -7.96 -9.41
CA LEU A 7 -2.32 -6.79 -8.54
C LEU A 7 -2.10 -5.48 -9.30
N ILE A 8 -1.14 -5.45 -10.23
CA ILE A 8 -0.89 -4.31 -11.11
C ILE A 8 -2.05 -4.11 -12.07
N GLY A 9 -2.54 -5.18 -12.71
CA GLY A 9 -3.64 -5.10 -13.67
C GLY A 9 -4.99 -4.66 -13.07
N CYS A 10 -5.09 -4.54 -11.75
CA CYS A 10 -6.27 -4.07 -11.02
C CYS A 10 -6.02 -2.80 -10.20
N ASP A 11 -4.93 -2.07 -10.48
CA ASP A 11 -4.55 -0.82 -9.82
C ASP A 11 -4.43 -0.93 -8.28
N LEU A 12 -4.12 -2.13 -7.75
CA LEU A 12 -3.82 -2.32 -6.33
C LEU A 12 -2.35 -2.05 -6.00
N MET A 13 -1.50 -2.07 -7.03
CA MET A 13 -0.09 -1.70 -7.04
C MET A 13 0.24 -1.11 -8.41
N ASP A 14 1.24 -0.24 -8.51
CA ASP A 14 1.75 0.24 -9.79
C ASP A 14 3.15 -0.30 -10.08
N LYS A 15 3.58 -0.12 -11.32
CA LYS A 15 4.98 -0.34 -11.69
C LYS A 15 5.91 0.61 -10.95
N ASN A 16 7.11 0.14 -10.65
CA ASN A 16 8.13 0.84 -9.86
C ASN A 16 7.77 1.06 -8.39
N HIS A 17 6.64 0.53 -7.93
CA HIS A 17 6.36 0.43 -6.51
C HIS A 17 7.31 -0.55 -5.83
N HIS A 18 7.42 -0.41 -4.51
CA HIS A 18 8.38 -1.15 -3.73
C HIS A 18 7.69 -2.17 -2.83
N VAL A 19 8.31 -3.34 -2.74
CA VAL A 19 7.98 -4.36 -1.77
C VAL A 19 9.12 -4.50 -0.79
N TYR A 20 8.80 -4.74 0.48
CA TYR A 20 9.80 -4.86 1.52
C TYR A 20 9.40 -5.85 2.60
N PHE A 21 10.39 -6.37 3.31
CA PHE A 21 10.18 -7.11 4.55
C PHE A 21 11.39 -7.00 5.47
N HIS A 22 11.14 -7.21 6.75
CA HIS A 22 12.21 -7.35 7.75
C HIS A 22 12.41 -8.82 8.09
N PHE A 23 13.67 -9.21 8.21
CA PHE A 23 14.06 -10.51 8.73
C PHE A 23 15.23 -10.33 9.69
N LYS A 24 14.97 -10.48 11.00
CA LYS A 24 15.93 -10.18 12.07
C LYS A 24 16.48 -8.75 11.93
N SER A 25 17.80 -8.59 11.79
CA SER A 25 18.48 -7.31 11.60
C SER A 25 18.56 -6.87 10.13
N TYR A 26 17.97 -7.61 9.20
CA TYR A 26 18.01 -7.32 7.77
C TYR A 26 16.70 -6.68 7.32
N TYR A 27 16.82 -5.60 6.56
CA TYR A 27 15.75 -4.95 5.82
C TYR A 27 15.95 -5.20 4.33
N PHE A 28 15.02 -5.91 3.72
CA PHE A 28 15.02 -6.18 2.29
C PHE A 28 14.00 -5.32 1.59
N LYS A 29 14.38 -4.75 0.46
CA LYS A 29 13.53 -3.93 -0.40
C LYS A 29 13.75 -4.32 -1.86
N GLY A 30 12.69 -4.43 -2.64
CA GLY A 30 12.76 -4.72 -4.08
C GLY A 30 11.76 -3.88 -4.84
N THR A 31 12.04 -3.62 -6.10
CA THR A 31 11.20 -2.83 -7.00
C THR A 31 10.39 -3.74 -7.89
N VAL A 32 9.11 -3.43 -8.07
CA VAL A 32 8.19 -4.24 -8.89
C VAL A 32 8.17 -3.70 -10.31
N SER A 33 8.41 -4.57 -11.28
CA SER A 33 8.32 -4.24 -12.71
C SER A 33 6.89 -4.31 -13.23
N GLU A 34 6.67 -3.77 -14.43
CA GLU A 34 5.36 -3.82 -15.11
C GLU A 34 4.86 -5.26 -15.37
N LEU A 35 5.77 -6.23 -15.46
CA LEU A 35 5.43 -7.65 -15.63
C LEU A 35 5.19 -8.37 -14.30
N GLY A 36 5.26 -7.66 -13.16
CA GLY A 36 5.10 -8.26 -11.84
C GLY A 36 6.34 -9.02 -11.33
N CYS A 37 7.49 -8.86 -11.98
CA CYS A 37 8.77 -9.38 -11.49
C CYS A 37 9.42 -8.39 -10.51
N ILE A 38 10.20 -8.90 -9.56
CA ILE A 38 10.97 -8.08 -8.61
C ILE A 38 12.39 -7.90 -9.13
N TYR A 39 12.81 -6.65 -9.28
CA TYR A 39 14.14 -6.25 -9.71
C TYR A 39 14.72 -5.23 -8.75
N GLU A 40 16.00 -4.87 -8.94
CA GLU A 40 16.69 -3.86 -8.11
C GLU A 40 16.48 -4.06 -6.60
N SER A 41 17.00 -5.17 -6.10
CA SER A 41 16.87 -5.52 -4.69
C SER A 41 17.96 -4.85 -3.84
N TYR A 42 17.61 -4.52 -2.61
CA TYR A 42 18.46 -3.89 -1.61
C TYR A 42 18.36 -4.65 -0.29
N CYS A 43 19.49 -4.74 0.42
CA CYS A 43 19.61 -5.23 1.79
C CYS A 43 20.30 -4.16 2.63
N ASN A 44 19.60 -3.60 3.62
CA ASN A 44 20.11 -2.49 4.44
C ASN A 44 20.75 -1.37 3.60
N GLU A 45 20.02 -0.91 2.57
CA GLU A 45 20.44 0.12 1.59
C GLU A 45 21.52 -0.31 0.57
N ASN A 46 22.18 -1.44 0.76
CA ASN A 46 23.12 -1.96 -0.22
C ASN A 46 22.39 -2.73 -1.31
N ARG A 47 22.63 -2.39 -2.58
CA ARG A 47 22.08 -3.14 -3.72
C ARG A 47 22.64 -4.56 -3.72
N VAL A 48 21.79 -5.54 -3.96
CA VAL A 48 22.10 -6.98 -3.98
C VAL A 48 21.59 -7.62 -5.27
N PHE A 49 22.03 -8.85 -5.55
CA PHE A 49 21.67 -9.63 -6.76
C PHE A 49 22.00 -8.93 -8.08
N HIS A 50 23.17 -8.28 -8.18
CA HIS A 50 23.56 -7.46 -9.35
C HIS A 50 23.51 -8.19 -10.71
N GLU A 51 23.90 -9.46 -10.73
CA GLU A 51 24.03 -10.26 -11.95
C GLU A 51 22.84 -11.19 -12.19
N ARG A 52 21.83 -11.14 -11.31
CA ARG A 52 20.68 -12.04 -11.38
C ARG A 52 19.58 -11.41 -12.22
N ASN A 53 18.89 -12.26 -12.99
CA ASN A 53 17.65 -11.87 -13.63
C ASN A 53 16.59 -11.48 -12.57
N PRO A 54 15.60 -10.66 -12.93
CA PRO A 54 14.46 -10.36 -12.06
C PRO A 54 13.77 -11.63 -11.55
N PHE A 55 13.23 -11.55 -10.34
CA PHE A 55 12.51 -12.66 -9.72
C PHE A 55 11.04 -12.65 -10.15
N ASP A 56 10.57 -13.73 -10.75
CA ASP A 56 9.18 -13.84 -11.24
C ASP A 56 8.18 -14.14 -10.11
N SER A 57 8.67 -14.46 -8.90
CA SER A 57 7.86 -14.80 -7.74
C SER A 57 8.37 -14.13 -6.47
N ILE A 58 7.45 -13.58 -5.68
CA ILE A 58 7.76 -13.00 -4.36
C ILE A 58 8.35 -14.03 -3.39
N SER A 59 7.99 -15.31 -3.55
CA SER A 59 8.52 -16.37 -2.69
C SER A 59 9.97 -16.66 -3.04
N GLU A 60 10.29 -16.75 -4.33
CA GLU A 60 11.67 -16.95 -4.79
C GLU A 60 12.57 -15.79 -4.37
N TRP A 61 12.08 -14.56 -4.53
CA TRP A 61 12.80 -13.37 -4.08
C TRP A 61 13.07 -13.40 -2.57
N ALA A 62 12.07 -13.73 -1.75
CA ALA A 62 12.25 -13.83 -0.31
C ALA A 62 13.19 -14.95 0.11
N ASP A 63 13.08 -16.12 -0.54
CA ASP A 63 13.95 -17.26 -0.27
C ASP A 63 15.40 -16.93 -0.64
N ALA A 64 15.65 -16.28 -1.78
CA ALA A 64 16.98 -15.81 -2.14
C ALA A 64 17.54 -14.81 -1.13
N CYS A 65 16.72 -13.83 -0.68
CA CYS A 65 17.13 -12.88 0.35
C CYS A 65 17.54 -13.59 1.66
N ILE A 66 16.74 -14.55 2.13
CA ILE A 66 16.99 -15.22 3.42
C ILE A 66 18.15 -16.22 3.31
N GLN A 67 18.17 -17.03 2.24
CA GLN A 67 19.15 -18.10 2.10
C GLN A 67 20.53 -17.57 1.68
N GLU A 68 20.58 -16.65 0.71
CA GLU A 68 21.86 -16.21 0.14
C GLU A 68 22.47 -15.05 0.92
N LEU A 69 21.66 -14.19 1.53
CA LEU A 69 22.16 -13.00 2.25
C LEU A 69 22.19 -13.18 3.77
N CYS A 70 21.26 -13.94 4.35
CA CYS A 70 21.29 -14.26 5.77
C CYS A 70 21.95 -15.61 6.09
N ASN A 71 22.25 -16.46 5.09
CA ASN A 71 22.70 -17.85 5.28
C ASN A 71 21.75 -18.68 6.17
N GLU A 72 20.44 -18.47 6.01
CA GLU A 72 19.41 -19.17 6.79
C GLU A 72 18.42 -19.91 5.91
N TYR A 73 17.94 -21.06 6.38
CA TYR A 73 16.88 -21.81 5.71
C TYR A 73 15.61 -21.83 6.56
N VAL A 74 14.54 -21.20 6.07
CA VAL A 74 13.27 -21.05 6.80
C VAL A 74 12.15 -21.78 6.07
N THR A 75 11.71 -22.92 6.60
CA THR A 75 10.69 -23.77 5.98
C THR A 75 9.26 -23.24 6.08
N ARG A 76 9.00 -22.23 6.92
CA ARG A 76 7.66 -21.69 7.19
C ARG A 76 7.53 -20.19 6.87
N PHE A 77 8.37 -19.67 5.98
CA PHE A 77 8.27 -18.28 5.56
C PHE A 77 7.14 -18.10 4.54
N SER A 78 6.07 -17.40 4.92
CA SER A 78 4.99 -17.06 3.99
C SER A 78 5.23 -15.66 3.42
N ALA A 79 5.85 -15.59 2.24
CA ALA A 79 6.18 -14.34 1.56
C ALA A 79 4.98 -13.39 1.47
N TRP A 80 3.82 -13.88 1.04
CA TRP A 80 2.57 -13.09 0.97
C TRP A 80 2.18 -12.44 2.31
N LYS A 81 2.38 -13.13 3.45
CA LYS A 81 1.98 -12.61 4.77
C LYS A 81 3.02 -11.69 5.40
N ARG A 82 4.26 -11.71 4.92
CA ARG A 82 5.39 -11.01 5.56
C ARG A 82 5.91 -9.84 4.73
N ILE A 83 5.76 -9.90 3.42
CA ILE A 83 6.13 -8.82 2.51
C ILE A 83 5.01 -7.79 2.48
N SER A 84 5.42 -6.53 2.59
CA SER A 84 4.55 -5.36 2.56
C SER A 84 4.83 -4.51 1.33
N HIS A 85 3.78 -3.91 0.79
CA HIS A 85 3.85 -2.89 -0.24
C HIS A 85 4.12 -1.54 0.43
N GLN A 86 5.20 -0.87 0.03
CA GLN A 86 5.68 0.32 0.71
C GLN A 86 4.69 1.48 0.57
N GLU A 87 4.11 1.66 -0.61
CA GLU A 87 3.28 2.80 -0.97
C GLU A 87 1.92 2.76 -0.29
N SER A 88 1.31 1.58 -0.15
CA SER A 88 0.04 1.44 0.59
C SER A 88 0.22 1.14 2.08
N GLY A 89 1.42 0.71 2.51
CA GLY A 89 1.68 0.23 3.87
C GLY A 89 0.98 -1.09 4.21
N LEU A 90 0.38 -1.77 3.23
CA LEU A 90 -0.35 -3.01 3.43
C LEU A 90 0.51 -4.24 3.11
N THR A 91 0.23 -5.36 3.78
CA THR A 91 0.83 -6.64 3.40
C THR A 91 0.33 -7.10 2.03
N LEU A 92 1.15 -7.82 1.28
CA LEU A 92 0.73 -8.40 0.00
C LEU A 92 -0.46 -9.37 0.17
N TYR A 93 -0.57 -10.03 1.32
CA TYR A 93 -1.72 -10.85 1.68
C TYR A 93 -3.02 -10.02 1.74
N THR A 94 -2.97 -8.83 2.35
CA THR A 94 -4.11 -7.91 2.38
C THR A 94 -4.49 -7.46 0.97
N LEU A 95 -3.52 -7.08 0.13
CA LEU A 95 -3.77 -6.71 -1.27
C LEU A 95 -4.40 -7.87 -2.04
N ARG A 96 -3.93 -9.10 -1.83
CA ARG A 96 -4.55 -10.31 -2.38
C ARG A 96 -5.99 -10.50 -1.91
N GLN A 97 -6.33 -10.20 -0.65
CA GLN A 97 -7.71 -10.26 -0.19
C GLN A 97 -8.58 -9.20 -0.89
N LEU A 98 -8.07 -7.98 -1.04
CA LEU A 98 -8.74 -6.92 -1.79
C LEU A 98 -8.99 -7.35 -3.24
N TYR A 99 -8.00 -7.91 -3.93
CA TYR A 99 -8.18 -8.45 -5.27
C TYR A 99 -9.31 -9.48 -5.31
N ASN A 100 -9.32 -10.44 -4.39
CA ASN A 100 -10.35 -11.48 -4.38
C ASN A 100 -11.76 -10.95 -4.05
N GLN A 101 -11.84 -9.84 -3.31
CA GLN A 101 -13.11 -9.22 -2.93
C GLN A 101 -13.65 -8.28 -4.01
N PHE A 102 -12.77 -7.53 -4.67
CA PHE A 102 -13.14 -6.40 -5.52
C PHE A 102 -12.90 -6.63 -7.01
N ALA A 103 -11.84 -7.35 -7.38
CA ALA A 103 -11.46 -7.59 -8.78
C ALA A 103 -11.91 -8.96 -9.28
N ASN A 104 -11.87 -9.97 -8.41
CA ASN A 104 -12.34 -11.31 -8.74
C ASN A 104 -13.87 -11.31 -8.59
N GLY A 105 -14.60 -11.27 -9.70
CA GLY A 105 -16.07 -11.15 -9.77
C GLY A 105 -16.88 -12.31 -9.18
N LYS A 106 -16.36 -13.01 -8.17
CA LYS A 106 -16.92 -14.21 -7.54
C LYS A 106 -17.79 -13.91 -6.31
N VAL A 107 -17.64 -12.74 -5.69
CA VAL A 107 -18.49 -12.32 -4.57
C VAL A 107 -19.46 -11.27 -5.08
N PRO A 108 -20.79 -11.39 -4.85
CA PRO A 108 -21.69 -10.30 -5.14
C PRO A 108 -21.40 -9.19 -4.13
N ILE A 109 -20.52 -8.25 -4.51
CA ILE A 109 -20.49 -6.95 -3.87
C ILE A 109 -21.88 -6.38 -4.09
N THR A 110 -22.68 -6.28 -3.02
CA THR A 110 -24.04 -5.79 -3.17
C THR A 110 -23.98 -4.36 -3.74
N ASN A 111 -24.95 -4.00 -4.60
CA ASN A 111 -25.05 -2.62 -5.11
C ASN A 111 -25.07 -1.59 -3.96
N GLN A 112 -25.58 -1.98 -2.79
CA GLN A 112 -25.55 -1.16 -1.58
C GLN A 112 -24.14 -0.94 -1.04
N THR A 113 -23.30 -1.97 -1.02
CA THR A 113 -21.89 -1.87 -0.63
C THR A 113 -21.13 -0.95 -1.59
N ILE A 114 -21.32 -1.12 -2.91
CA ILE A 114 -20.70 -0.27 -3.94
C ILE A 114 -21.15 1.18 -3.77
N THR A 115 -22.44 1.42 -3.57
CA THR A 115 -23.01 2.76 -3.41
C THR A 115 -22.46 3.46 -2.16
N THR A 116 -22.41 2.74 -1.04
CA THR A 116 -21.83 3.25 0.21
C THR A 116 -20.35 3.59 0.04
N MET A 117 -19.57 2.72 -0.63
CA MET A 117 -18.16 2.97 -0.92
C MET A 117 -17.96 4.21 -1.80
N ARG A 118 -18.79 4.36 -2.86
CA ARG A 118 -18.78 5.55 -3.71
C ARG A 118 -19.05 6.83 -2.92
N GLN A 119 -20.04 6.81 -2.02
CA GLN A 119 -20.35 7.96 -1.16
C GLN A 119 -19.17 8.34 -0.24
N TYR A 120 -18.51 7.35 0.37
CA TYR A 120 -17.30 7.60 1.16
C TYR A 120 -16.17 8.15 0.31
N LEU A 121 -15.97 7.62 -0.89
CA LEU A 121 -14.92 8.06 -1.81
C LEU A 121 -15.17 9.51 -2.26
N THR A 122 -16.38 9.87 -2.67
CA THR A 122 -16.75 11.26 -2.99
C THR A 122 -16.53 12.19 -1.80
N SER A 123 -16.94 11.79 -0.59
CA SER A 123 -16.73 12.59 0.62
C SER A 123 -15.25 12.79 0.93
N SER A 124 -14.43 11.76 0.67
CA SER A 124 -12.97 11.82 0.85
C SER A 124 -12.32 12.77 -0.15
N MET A 125 -12.69 12.66 -1.43
CA MET A 125 -12.15 13.50 -2.50
C MET A 125 -12.45 14.99 -2.27
N VAL A 126 -13.69 15.32 -1.90
CA VAL A 126 -14.08 16.71 -1.60
C VAL A 126 -13.30 17.25 -0.41
N TYR A 127 -13.10 16.44 0.64
CA TYR A 127 -12.33 16.85 1.81
C TYR A 127 -10.85 17.05 1.49
N ILE A 128 -10.26 16.20 0.65
CA ILE A 128 -8.86 16.36 0.17
C ILE A 128 -8.71 17.66 -0.63
N ASP A 129 -9.61 17.92 -1.58
CA ASP A 129 -9.59 19.16 -2.39
C ASP A 129 -9.67 20.42 -1.51
N GLN A 130 -10.51 20.41 -0.46
CA GLN A 130 -10.57 21.49 0.53
C GLN A 130 -9.23 21.68 1.26
N LEU A 131 -8.60 20.58 1.70
CA LEU A 131 -7.30 20.63 2.36
C LEU A 131 -6.18 21.12 1.44
N GLU A 132 -6.17 20.69 0.18
CA GLU A 132 -5.18 21.12 -0.83
C GLU A 132 -5.30 22.62 -1.12
N LYS A 133 -6.53 23.12 -1.32
CA LYS A 133 -6.79 24.57 -1.47
C LYS A 133 -6.29 25.36 -0.26
N ARG A 134 -6.48 24.82 0.94
CA ARG A 134 -6.02 25.47 2.17
C ARG A 134 -4.50 25.49 2.28
N LEU A 135 -3.84 24.38 1.97
CA LEU A 135 -2.38 24.30 1.92
C LEU A 135 -1.82 25.30 0.90
N GLN A 136 -2.46 25.44 -0.26
CA GLN A 136 -2.06 26.40 -1.27
C GLN A 136 -2.24 27.85 -0.81
N SER A 137 -3.36 28.18 -0.14
CA SER A 137 -3.59 29.51 0.45
C SER A 137 -2.52 29.85 1.51
N LEU A 138 -2.20 28.91 2.39
CA LEU A 138 -1.16 29.08 3.41
C LEU A 138 0.21 29.27 2.77
N LYS A 139 0.54 28.49 1.74
CA LYS A 139 1.78 28.63 0.98
C LYS A 139 1.90 30.02 0.36
N ASN A 140 0.84 30.49 -0.31
CA ASN A 140 0.81 31.82 -0.91
C ASN A 140 1.00 32.93 0.13
N TYR A 141 0.49 32.76 1.35
CA TYR A 141 0.70 33.72 2.44
C TYR A 141 2.15 33.73 2.95
N ILE A 142 2.72 32.54 3.19
CA ILE A 142 4.10 32.40 3.66
C ILE A 142 5.09 32.97 2.63
N ASP A 143 4.84 32.70 1.35
CA ASP A 143 5.68 33.15 0.24
C ASP A 143 5.45 34.65 -0.10
N GLY A 144 4.52 35.33 0.58
CA GLY A 144 4.24 36.76 0.42
C GLY A 144 3.39 37.13 -0.80
N TYR A 145 2.86 36.14 -1.54
CA TYR A 145 1.95 36.34 -2.67
C TYR A 145 0.52 36.72 -2.24
N SER A 146 0.15 36.50 -0.97
CA SER A 146 -1.14 36.88 -0.40
C SER A 146 -0.95 37.46 1.00
N SER A 147 -1.70 38.51 1.35
CA SER A 147 -1.79 39.04 2.71
C SER A 147 -2.94 38.44 3.52
N VAL A 148 -3.79 37.62 2.89
CA VAL A 148 -4.98 37.01 3.49
C VAL A 148 -4.81 35.51 3.60
N VAL A 149 -5.09 35.00 4.79
CA VAL A 149 -5.11 33.57 5.12
C VAL A 149 -6.55 33.16 5.39
N ASP A 150 -7.02 32.12 4.69
CA ASP A 150 -8.36 31.57 4.89
C ASP A 150 -8.49 30.74 6.18
N TYR A 151 -8.75 31.37 7.33
CA TYR A 151 -8.80 30.66 8.62
C TYR A 151 -10.04 29.77 8.85
N GLU A 152 -10.88 29.50 7.85
CA GLU A 152 -12.03 28.62 8.05
C GLU A 152 -11.60 27.21 8.52
N ILE A 153 -12.28 26.71 9.55
CA ILE A 153 -12.02 25.38 10.10
C ILE A 153 -12.65 24.36 9.15
N ILE A 154 -11.82 23.69 8.35
CA ILE A 154 -12.27 22.58 7.51
C ILE A 154 -12.65 21.41 8.42
N GLN A 155 -13.96 21.21 8.58
CA GLN A 155 -14.49 20.14 9.40
C GLN A 155 -14.40 18.81 8.66
N ARG A 156 -13.82 17.80 9.31
CA ARG A 156 -13.85 16.44 8.79
C ARG A 156 -15.30 15.98 8.60
N PRO A 157 -15.70 15.53 7.38
CA PRO A 157 -17.04 15.03 7.11
C PRO A 157 -17.46 13.92 8.08
N SER A 158 -18.76 13.88 8.41
CA SER A 158 -19.35 12.87 9.30
C SER A 158 -19.08 11.44 8.81
N ALA A 159 -19.16 11.23 7.50
CA ALA A 159 -18.86 9.95 6.84
C ALA A 159 -17.44 9.45 7.15
N LEU A 160 -16.43 10.34 7.11
CA LEU A 160 -15.05 10.00 7.46
C LEU A 160 -14.85 9.78 8.96
N LYS A 161 -15.56 10.54 9.80
CA LYS A 161 -15.56 10.33 11.26
C LYS A 161 -16.11 8.94 11.61
N GLN A 162 -17.21 8.53 10.98
CA GLN A 162 -17.80 7.20 11.16
C GLN A 162 -16.86 6.10 10.68
N LEU A 163 -16.21 6.27 9.52
CA LEU A 163 -15.26 5.30 8.99
C LEU A 163 -14.03 5.14 9.91
N THR A 164 -13.51 6.26 10.43
CA THR A 164 -12.42 6.25 11.42
C THR A 164 -12.85 5.52 12.70
N PHE A 165 -14.05 5.79 13.21
CA PHE A 165 -14.60 5.12 14.39
C PHE A 165 -14.73 3.61 14.18
N MET A 166 -15.28 3.19 13.05
CA MET A 166 -15.42 1.77 12.68
C MET A 166 -14.06 1.08 12.57
N HIS A 167 -13.07 1.73 11.96
CA HIS A 167 -11.72 1.22 11.85
C HIS A 167 -11.06 1.02 13.22
N ASN A 168 -11.15 2.02 14.11
CA ASN A 168 -10.59 1.93 15.47
C ASN A 168 -11.24 0.81 16.27
N LYS A 169 -12.57 0.64 16.15
CA LYS A 169 -13.29 -0.47 16.79
C LYS A 169 -12.81 -1.83 16.26
N TYR A 170 -12.59 -1.95 14.95
CA TYR A 170 -12.06 -3.17 14.35
C TYR A 170 -10.65 -3.50 14.88
N LEU A 171 -9.76 -2.50 14.95
CA LEU A 171 -8.41 -2.69 15.49
C LEU A 171 -8.46 -3.19 16.94
N GLN A 172 -9.28 -2.57 17.81
CA GLN A 172 -9.45 -2.99 19.20
C GLN A 172 -9.92 -4.44 19.35
N GLN A 173 -10.74 -4.92 18.41
CA GLN A 173 -11.26 -6.28 18.42
C GLN A 173 -10.27 -7.33 17.89
N ASN A 174 -9.29 -6.92 17.09
CA ASN A 174 -8.36 -7.82 16.40
C ASN A 174 -6.90 -7.65 16.83
N SER A 175 -6.61 -6.76 17.79
CA SER A 175 -5.32 -6.71 18.48
C SER A 175 -5.26 -7.79 19.57
N VAL A 176 -4.91 -9.01 19.16
CA VAL A 176 -4.47 -10.14 20.01
C VAL A 176 -3.19 -10.72 19.41
#